data_AF-A0AAV5HUU3-F1
#
_entry.id   AF-A0AAV5HUU3-F1
#
_cell.length_a   1.000
_cell.length_b   1.000
_cell.length_c   1.000
_cell.angle_alpha   90.00
_cell.angle_beta   90.00
_cell.angle_gamma   90.00
#
_symmetry.space_group_name_H-M   'P 1'
#
loop_
_entity.id
_entity.type
_entity.pdbx_description
1 polymer ?
#
loop_
_entity_poly.entity_id
_entity_poly.type
_entity_poly.pdbx_seq_one_letter_code
_entity_poly.pdbx_strand_id
1 'polypeptide(L)'
;MEHGATLRYRKVQELSDAAAIARSSIHRKVQQFRATARQQSQPVRASQLSVTSKSKDEKVVKTKNSATSRSSSSVQVVKQLQSEKKTELPKVGDVVHVSSLRRKATVLRVEPSREQIVVQAGNMKLKLKLNEVET
;
A
#
# COMPACT_ATOMS: atom_id res chain seq x y z
N MET A 1 -25.46 -34.33 38.22
CA MET A 1 -24.39 -33.33 37.95
C MET A 1 -23.85 -33.40 36.51
N GLU A 2 -23.94 -34.52 35.80
CA GLU A 2 -23.29 -34.70 34.48
C GLU A 2 -23.87 -33.87 33.32
N HIS A 3 -25.18 -33.59 33.32
CA HIS A 3 -25.83 -32.93 32.19
C HIS A 3 -25.34 -31.49 31.96
N GLY A 4 -25.00 -30.78 33.04
CA GLY A 4 -24.48 -29.41 32.94
C GLY A 4 -23.09 -29.35 32.31
N ALA A 5 -22.23 -30.33 32.59
CA ALA A 5 -20.88 -30.40 32.03
C ALA A 5 -20.91 -30.68 30.52
N THR A 6 -21.75 -31.63 30.08
CA THR A 6 -21.91 -31.98 28.66
C THR A 6 -22.43 -30.81 27.83
N LEU A 7 -23.42 -30.07 28.35
CA LEU A 7 -23.95 -28.88 27.67
C LEU A 7 -22.89 -27.77 27.55
N ARG A 8 -22.07 -27.57 28.59
CA ARG A 8 -20.96 -26.61 28.55
C ARG A 8 -19.90 -27.03 27.53
N TYR A 9 -19.52 -28.31 27.53
CA TYR A 9 -18.55 -28.85 26.57
C TYR A 9 -19.02 -28.65 25.14
N ARG A 10 -20.28 -28.99 24.84
CA ARG A 10 -20.86 -28.80 23.50
C ARG A 10 -20.81 -27.35 23.04
N LYS A 11 -21.19 -26.40 23.90
CA LYS A 11 -21.11 -24.96 23.58
C LYS A 11 -19.68 -24.51 23.30
N VAL A 12 -18.72 -24.95 24.11
CA VAL A 12 -17.30 -24.62 23.91
C VAL A 12 -16.78 -25.23 22.60
N GLN A 13 -17.19 -26.44 22.26
CA GLN A 13 -16.82 -27.10 21.01
C GLN A 13 -17.36 -26.34 19.80
N GLU A 14 -18.65 -25.99 19.78
CA GLU A 14 -19.27 -25.22 18.69
C GLU A 14 -18.58 -23.85 18.50
N LEU A 15 -18.24 -23.15 19.59
CA LEU A 15 -17.47 -21.91 19.54
C LEU A 15 -16.06 -22.12 18.99
N SER A 16 -15.40 -23.21 19.37
CA SER A 16 -14.05 -23.54 18.92
C SER A 16 -14.02 -23.86 17.43
N ASP A 17 -14.99 -24.62 16.95
CA ASP A 17 -15.13 -24.97 15.53
C ASP A 17 -15.41 -23.72 14.68
N ALA A 18 -16.34 -22.86 15.12
CA ALA A 18 -16.61 -21.58 14.48
C ALA A 18 -15.36 -20.69 14.44
N ALA A 19 -14.61 -20.62 15.55
CA ALA A 19 -13.37 -19.86 15.62
C ALA A 19 -12.27 -20.43 14.69
N ALA A 20 -12.16 -21.76 14.58
CA ALA A 20 -11.22 -22.42 13.69
C ALA A 20 -11.51 -22.08 12.21
N ILE A 21 -12.77 -22.13 11.80
CA ILE A 21 -13.20 -21.74 10.45
C ILE A 21 -12.89 -20.27 10.18
N ALA A 22 -13.22 -19.37 11.12
CA ALA A 22 -12.95 -17.95 10.98
C ALA A 22 -11.44 -17.66 10.82
N ARG A 23 -10.60 -18.27 11.66
CA ARG A 23 -9.13 -18.15 11.57
C ARG A 23 -8.60 -18.65 10.24
N SER A 24 -9.08 -19.81 9.77
CA SER A 24 -8.71 -20.38 8.47
C SER A 24 -9.07 -19.45 7.31
N SER A 25 -10.28 -18.87 7.32
CA SER A 25 -10.73 -17.91 6.32
C SER A 25 -9.86 -16.66 6.27
N ILE A 26 -9.55 -16.07 7.44
CA ILE A 26 -8.67 -14.91 7.55
C ILE A 26 -7.28 -15.25 7.01
N HIS A 27 -6.69 -16.37 7.45
CA HIS A 27 -5.37 -16.79 6.98
C HIS A 27 -5.34 -17.00 5.47
N ARG A 28 -6.36 -17.67 4.91
CA ARG A 28 -6.48 -17.91 3.47
C ARG A 28 -6.54 -16.59 2.70
N LYS A 29 -7.33 -15.62 3.16
CA LYS A 29 -7.43 -14.29 2.54
C LYS A 29 -6.11 -13.53 2.60
N VAL A 30 -5.43 -13.53 3.75
CA VAL A 30 -4.12 -12.89 3.91
C VAL A 30 -3.09 -13.50 2.95
N GLN A 31 -3.07 -14.83 2.80
CA GLN A 31 -2.18 -15.49 1.86
C GLN A 31 -2.50 -15.16 0.40
N GLN A 32 -3.79 -15.11 0.04
CA GLN A 32 -4.22 -14.69 -1.30
C GLN A 32 -3.72 -13.27 -1.62
N PHE A 33 -3.93 -12.31 -0.73
CA PHE A 33 -3.46 -10.93 -0.94
C PHE A 33 -1.93 -10.83 -1.02
N ARG A 34 -1.20 -11.61 -0.20
CA ARG A 34 0.27 -11.68 -0.31
C ARG A 34 0.73 -12.28 -1.63
N ALA A 35 0.07 -13.34 -2.09
CA ALA A 35 0.38 -13.97 -3.37
C ALA A 35 0.13 -13.01 -4.53
N THR A 36 -1.00 -12.32 -4.57
CA THR A 36 -1.31 -11.34 -5.62
C THR A 36 -0.34 -10.15 -5.59
N ALA A 37 0.02 -9.65 -4.40
CA ALA A 37 1.01 -8.57 -4.28
C ALA A 37 2.41 -8.98 -4.77
N ARG A 38 2.81 -10.25 -4.52
CA ARG A 38 4.06 -10.81 -5.05
C ARG A 38 4.01 -10.99 -6.57
N GLN A 39 2.88 -11.40 -7.14
CA GLN A 39 2.74 -11.50 -8.59
C GLN A 39 2.80 -10.12 -9.27
N GLN A 40 2.20 -9.09 -8.68
CA GLN A 40 2.26 -7.72 -9.20
C GLN A 40 3.65 -7.08 -9.11
N SER A 41 4.47 -7.52 -8.16
CA SER A 41 5.85 -7.01 -7.97
C SER A 41 6.91 -7.84 -8.67
N GLN A 42 6.56 -8.93 -9.36
CA GLN A 42 7.49 -9.58 -10.28
C GLN A 42 7.54 -8.77 -11.59
N PRO A 43 8.68 -8.14 -11.92
CA PRO A 43 8.88 -7.67 -13.28
C PRO A 43 8.84 -8.90 -14.19
N VAL A 44 8.14 -8.77 -15.33
CA VAL A 44 8.10 -9.77 -16.39
C VAL A 44 9.54 -10.05 -16.81
N ARG A 45 10.15 -11.08 -16.23
CA ARG A 45 11.39 -11.64 -16.76
C ARG A 45 10.97 -12.61 -17.84
N ALA A 46 10.84 -12.09 -19.05
CA ALA A 46 10.91 -12.91 -20.25
C ALA A 46 12.27 -13.60 -20.25
N SER A 47 12.32 -14.89 -19.94
CA SER A 47 13.41 -15.76 -20.37
C SER A 47 12.97 -17.21 -20.30
N GLN A 48 12.63 -17.70 -21.48
CA GLN A 48 12.88 -19.02 -22.04
C GLN A 48 13.04 -20.22 -21.08
N LEU A 49 12.16 -21.19 -21.34
CA LEU A 49 12.40 -22.63 -21.26
C LEU A 49 13.89 -23.00 -21.33
N SER A 50 14.40 -23.63 -20.27
CA SER A 50 15.40 -24.67 -20.41
C SER A 50 15.22 -25.71 -19.30
N VAL A 51 15.04 -26.94 -19.75
CA VAL A 51 14.91 -28.16 -18.96
C VAL A 51 16.32 -28.76 -18.79
N THR A 52 16.58 -29.35 -17.62
CA THR A 52 17.78 -30.11 -17.19
C THR A 52 19.06 -29.28 -16.98
N SER A 53 19.91 -29.51 -15.99
CA SER A 53 20.36 -30.76 -15.38
C SER A 53 20.99 -30.50 -14.00
N LYS A 54 21.03 -31.55 -13.16
CA LYS A 54 21.72 -31.60 -11.87
C LYS A 54 23.25 -31.50 -12.08
N SER A 55 23.95 -30.74 -11.25
CA SER A 55 25.29 -31.08 -10.77
C SER A 55 25.68 -30.20 -9.58
N LYS A 56 26.59 -30.77 -8.79
CA LYS A 56 26.98 -30.44 -7.42
C LYS A 56 28.04 -29.34 -7.31
N ASP A 57 28.14 -28.85 -6.08
CA ASP A 57 29.35 -28.48 -5.32
C ASP A 57 30.00 -27.08 -5.44
N GLU A 58 30.39 -26.64 -4.24
CA GLU A 58 31.48 -25.74 -3.81
C GLU A 58 31.47 -24.22 -4.06
N LYS A 59 31.27 -23.50 -2.94
CA LYS A 59 32.23 -22.59 -2.26
C LYS A 59 33.30 -21.92 -3.17
N VAL A 60 33.38 -20.58 -3.15
CA VAL A 60 34.56 -19.79 -2.75
C VAL A 60 34.35 -18.27 -2.98
N VAL A 61 34.99 -17.53 -2.09
CA VAL A 61 35.01 -16.09 -1.80
C VAL A 61 35.83 -15.27 -2.81
N LYS A 62 35.69 -13.92 -2.71
CA LYS A 62 36.64 -12.84 -3.13
C LYS A 62 36.50 -12.39 -4.59
N THR A 63 36.46 -11.10 -4.98
CA THR A 63 37.33 -9.94 -4.68
C THR A 63 36.65 -8.67 -5.23
N LYS A 64 36.38 -7.62 -4.43
CA LYS A 64 37.06 -6.31 -4.35
C LYS A 64 37.21 -5.55 -5.69
N ASN A 65 36.74 -4.29 -5.71
CA ASN A 65 37.27 -3.07 -6.39
C ASN A 65 36.27 -1.92 -6.10
N SER A 66 36.42 -1.10 -5.05
CA SER A 66 37.25 0.12 -4.90
C SER A 66 37.02 1.22 -5.96
N ALA A 67 36.37 2.32 -5.55
CA ALA A 67 36.76 3.73 -5.77
C ALA A 67 35.57 4.64 -5.34
N THR A 68 35.59 5.22 -4.15
CA THR A 68 36.06 6.60 -3.86
C THR A 68 35.24 7.69 -4.58
N SER A 69 34.34 8.34 -3.85
CA SER A 69 34.33 9.81 -3.79
C SER A 69 33.56 10.29 -2.56
N ARG A 70 34.28 10.98 -1.68
CA ARG A 70 33.73 11.74 -0.55
C ARG A 70 33.32 13.11 -1.09
N SER A 71 32.13 13.62 -0.73
CA SER A 71 32.00 15.06 -0.48
C SER A 71 30.78 15.41 0.37
N SER A 72 31.08 15.91 1.57
CA SER A 72 30.48 17.07 2.27
C SER A 72 28.96 17.30 2.28
N SER A 73 28.41 17.19 3.50
CA SER A 73 27.43 18.05 4.17
C SER A 73 26.95 19.31 3.44
N SER A 74 25.63 19.50 3.35
CA SER A 74 25.01 20.82 3.52
C SER A 74 23.54 20.68 3.92
N VAL A 75 23.20 21.22 5.09
CA VAL A 75 21.84 21.41 5.59
C VAL A 75 21.24 22.58 4.83
N GLN A 76 20.16 22.36 4.07
CA GLN A 76 19.36 23.47 3.54
C GLN A 76 17.92 23.37 4.04
N VAL A 77 17.66 24.19 5.05
CA VAL A 77 16.35 24.68 5.44
C VAL A 77 15.78 25.45 4.25
N VAL A 78 14.81 24.87 3.53
CA VAL A 78 14.11 25.59 2.48
C VAL A 78 12.81 26.14 3.04
N LYS A 79 12.91 27.42 3.43
CA LYS A 79 11.82 28.35 3.69
C LYS A 79 11.01 28.46 2.38
N GLN A 80 9.86 27.79 2.30
CA GLN A 80 9.05 27.82 1.08
C GLN A 80 8.19 29.09 1.03
N LEU A 81 8.51 29.93 0.05
CA LEU A 81 7.77 31.14 -0.30
C LEU A 81 6.28 30.82 -0.50
N GLN A 82 5.43 31.61 0.16
CA GLN A 82 4.03 31.72 -0.17
C GLN A 82 3.92 32.38 -1.55
N SER A 83 3.74 31.56 -2.58
CA SER A 83 3.37 32.02 -3.90
C SER A 83 1.86 32.24 -3.91
N GLU A 84 1.46 33.49 -4.10
CA GLU A 84 0.12 33.87 -4.55
C GLU A 84 -0.18 33.12 -5.86
N LYS A 85 -0.79 31.94 -5.76
CA LYS A 85 -1.20 31.17 -6.92
C LYS A 85 -2.63 31.53 -7.26
N LYS A 86 -2.79 32.16 -8.42
CA LYS A 86 -4.07 32.33 -9.11
C LYS A 86 -4.84 31.00 -9.05
N THR A 87 -6.07 31.05 -8.57
CA THR A 87 -6.95 29.90 -8.29
C THR A 87 -7.42 29.26 -9.61
N GLU A 88 -6.50 28.68 -10.38
CA GLU A 88 -6.87 27.82 -11.50
C GLU A 88 -7.41 26.52 -10.92
N LEU A 89 -8.59 26.11 -11.38
CA LEU A 89 -9.19 24.86 -10.92
C LEU A 89 -8.29 23.69 -11.33
N PRO A 90 -7.97 22.76 -10.40
CA PRO A 90 -7.14 21.61 -10.71
C PRO A 90 -7.81 20.76 -11.79
N LYS A 91 -7.01 20.13 -12.65
CA LYS A 91 -7.49 19.25 -13.72
C LYS A 91 -7.67 17.84 -13.17
N VAL A 92 -8.50 17.06 -13.86
CA VAL A 92 -8.66 15.63 -13.54
C VAL A 92 -7.34 14.92 -13.79
N GLY A 93 -6.86 14.18 -12.79
CA GLY A 93 -5.56 13.52 -12.79
C GLY A 93 -4.48 14.26 -11.99
N ASP A 94 -4.68 15.53 -11.65
CA ASP A 94 -3.71 16.30 -10.87
C ASP A 94 -3.59 15.78 -9.43
N VAL A 95 -2.41 15.96 -8.85
CA VAL A 95 -2.14 15.65 -7.44
C VAL A 95 -2.26 16.92 -6.63
N VAL A 96 -3.26 16.95 -5.75
CA VAL A 96 -3.59 18.10 -4.90
C VAL A 96 -3.35 17.79 -3.44
N HIS A 97 -3.02 18.80 -2.64
CA HIS A 97 -2.92 18.68 -1.18
C HIS A 97 -4.29 18.91 -0.54
N VAL A 98 -4.72 17.98 0.30
CA VAL A 98 -5.99 18.11 1.04
C VAL A 98 -5.69 18.52 2.47
N SER A 99 -6.04 19.75 2.84
CA SER A 99 -5.67 20.35 4.13
C SER A 99 -6.25 19.58 5.33
N SER A 100 -7.46 19.03 5.19
CA SER A 100 -8.12 18.22 6.24
C SER A 100 -7.43 16.88 6.51
N LEU A 101 -6.76 16.31 5.51
CA LEU A 101 -6.07 15.02 5.62
C LEU A 101 -4.55 15.14 5.77
N ARG A 102 -4.01 16.36 5.58
CA ARG A 102 -2.57 16.64 5.50
C ARG A 102 -1.84 15.68 4.56
N ARG A 103 -2.51 15.28 3.47
CA ARG A 103 -2.04 14.26 2.52
C ARG A 103 -2.33 14.71 1.09
N LYS A 104 -1.54 14.16 0.16
CA LYS A 104 -1.77 14.32 -1.27
C LYS A 104 -2.88 13.38 -1.74
N ALA A 105 -3.70 13.84 -2.67
CA ALA A 105 -4.79 13.09 -3.26
C ALA A 105 -4.84 13.35 -4.77
N THR A 106 -5.30 12.38 -5.54
CA THR A 106 -5.47 12.51 -6.99
C THR A 106 -6.88 12.97 -7.32
N VAL A 107 -7.02 13.98 -8.17
CA VAL A 107 -8.33 14.47 -8.61
C VAL A 107 -8.95 13.48 -9.58
N LEU A 108 -10.14 12.97 -9.24
CA LEU A 108 -10.92 12.08 -10.10
C LEU A 108 -11.97 12.82 -10.92
N ARG A 109 -12.60 13.84 -10.33
CA ARG A 109 -13.66 14.61 -10.97
C ARG A 109 -13.74 15.98 -10.36
N VAL A 110 -13.98 16.98 -11.19
CA VAL A 110 -14.27 18.36 -10.76
C VAL A 110 -15.71 18.68 -11.11
N GLU A 111 -16.47 19.17 -10.14
CA GLU A 111 -17.86 19.63 -10.29
C GLU A 111 -17.89 21.15 -10.09
N PRO A 112 -17.54 21.95 -11.11
CA PRO A 112 -17.47 23.41 -10.97
C PRO A 112 -18.84 24.02 -10.64
N SER A 113 -19.94 23.45 -11.14
CA SER A 113 -21.31 23.92 -10.85
C SER A 113 -21.71 23.84 -9.38
N ARG A 114 -21.01 23.04 -8.57
CA ARG A 114 -21.29 22.83 -7.13
C ARG A 114 -20.10 23.20 -6.26
N GLU A 115 -19.05 23.78 -6.84
CA GLU A 115 -17.76 24.07 -6.19
C GLU A 115 -17.19 22.87 -5.42
N GLN A 116 -17.37 21.68 -5.98
CA GLN A 116 -17.00 20.41 -5.36
C GLN A 116 -15.99 19.66 -6.21
N ILE A 117 -15.11 18.92 -5.55
CA ILE A 117 -14.08 18.11 -6.18
C ILE A 117 -14.08 16.72 -5.55
N VAL A 118 -13.94 15.70 -6.39
CA VAL A 118 -13.83 14.32 -5.97
C VAL A 118 -12.38 13.90 -6.09
N VAL A 119 -11.77 13.54 -4.98
CA VAL A 119 -10.37 13.15 -4.89
C VAL A 119 -10.23 11.72 -4.36
N GLN A 120 -9.14 11.07 -4.72
CA GLN A 120 -8.75 9.76 -4.19
C GLN A 120 -7.51 9.91 -3.31
N ALA A 121 -7.65 9.54 -2.04
CA ALA A 121 -6.56 9.49 -1.07
C ALA A 121 -6.34 8.04 -0.63
N GLY A 122 -5.39 7.35 -1.27
CA GLY A 122 -5.19 5.91 -1.08
C GLY A 122 -6.42 5.10 -1.49
N ASN A 123 -7.02 4.39 -0.53
CA ASN A 123 -8.20 3.56 -0.75
C ASN A 123 -9.53 4.31 -0.50
N MET A 124 -9.47 5.59 -0.16
CA MET A 124 -10.64 6.42 0.12
C MET A 124 -10.95 7.34 -1.06
N LYS A 125 -12.23 7.47 -1.38
CA LYS A 125 -12.75 8.46 -2.34
C LYS A 125 -13.55 9.50 -1.57
N LEU A 126 -13.19 10.76 -1.73
CA LEU A 126 -13.71 11.86 -0.93
C LEU A 126 -14.29 12.93 -1.84
N LYS A 127 -15.43 13.47 -1.42
CA LYS A 127 -16.05 14.64 -2.05
C LYS A 127 -15.79 15.84 -1.14
N LEU A 128 -15.02 16.80 -1.64
CA LEU A 128 -14.54 17.96 -0.88
C LEU A 128 -15.01 19.24 -1.57
N LYS A 129 -15.00 20.34 -0.81
CA LYS A 129 -15.15 21.68 -1.37
C LYS A 129 -13.81 22.13 -1.96
N LEU A 130 -13.84 22.98 -2.99
CA LEU A 130 -12.62 23.52 -3.60
C LEU A 130 -11.71 24.26 -2.59
N ASN A 131 -12.30 24.89 -1.57
CA ASN A 131 -11.57 25.63 -0.54
C ASN A 131 -10.73 24.75 0.41
N GLU A 132 -10.98 23.43 0.44
CA GLU A 132 -10.23 22.50 1.29
C GLU A 132 -9.02 21.86 0.56
N VAL A 133 -8.77 22.30 -0.67
CA VAL A 133 -7.78 21.73 -1.56
C VAL A 133 -6.80 22.80 -1.99
N GLU A 134 -5.52 22.51 -1.81
CA GLU A 134 -4.40 23.35 -2.20
C GLU A 134 -3.63 22.71 -3.37
N THR A 135 -3.28 23.52 -4.37
CA THR A 135 -2.58 23.13 -5.60
C THR A 135 -1.09 23.49 -5.63
#